data_AF-A0A1E7XDD2-F1
#
_entry.id   AF-A0A1E7XDD2-F1
#
_cell.length_a   1.000
_cell.length_b   1.000
_cell.length_c   1.000
_cell.angle_alpha   90.00
_cell.angle_beta   90.00
_cell.angle_gamma   90.00
#
_symmetry.space_group_name_H-M   'P 1'
#
loop_
_entity.id
_entity.type
_entity.pdbx_description
1 polymer ?
#
loop_
_entity_poly.entity_id
_entity_poly.type
_entity_poly.pdbx_seq_one_letter_code
_entity_poly.pdbx_strand_id
1 'polypeptide(L)'
;MKKITPKNMTYFFLIYLGVAIIWNLFDHEAPIQDSQYTMIGVWGLGYVTSYLKMPDISFYAIYFVLWMVIERQIGGYYDWTSWIIFALVAVLMTWITNLIRITYASRYNKPKKKDEKNESLK
;
A
#
# COMPACT_ATOMS: atom_id res chain seq x y z
N MET A 1 -7.59 -9.81 -17.28
CA MET A 1 -6.45 -9.03 -16.74
C MET A 1 -5.52 -9.98 -15.99
N LYS A 2 -4.20 -9.94 -16.21
CA LYS A 2 -3.23 -10.74 -15.42
C LYS A 2 -3.37 -10.35 -13.95
N LYS A 3 -3.61 -11.34 -13.07
CA LYS A 3 -3.79 -11.09 -11.62
C LYS A 3 -2.44 -10.64 -11.04
N ILE A 4 -2.41 -9.46 -10.41
CA ILE A 4 -1.20 -8.96 -9.73
C ILE A 4 -0.89 -9.94 -8.59
N THR A 5 0.29 -10.56 -8.65
CA THR A 5 0.71 -11.46 -7.58
C THR A 5 1.45 -10.67 -6.50
N PRO A 6 1.38 -11.09 -5.24
CA PRO A 6 2.19 -10.51 -4.17
C PRO A 6 3.68 -10.43 -4.51
N LYS A 7 4.21 -11.43 -5.21
CA LYS A 7 5.62 -11.49 -5.62
C LYS A 7 5.94 -10.36 -6.61
N ASN A 8 5.11 -10.20 -7.63
CA ASN A 8 5.30 -9.14 -8.63
C ASN A 8 5.12 -7.75 -8.01
N MET A 9 4.19 -7.61 -7.06
CA MET A 9 3.98 -6.36 -6.31
C MET A 9 5.20 -6.00 -5.45
N THR A 10 5.81 -6.98 -4.78
CA THR A 10 7.06 -6.76 -4.03
C THR A 10 8.19 -6.34 -4.96
N TYR A 11 8.39 -7.02 -6.09
CA TYR A 11 9.43 -6.64 -7.04
C TYR A 11 9.22 -5.27 -7.64
N PHE A 12 7.98 -4.95 -8.03
CA PHE A 12 7.64 -3.62 -8.51
C PHE A 12 8.00 -2.56 -7.47
N PHE A 13 7.60 -2.74 -6.22
CA PHE A 13 7.91 -1.80 -5.14
C PHE A 13 9.42 -1.63 -4.93
N LEU A 14 10.18 -2.74 -4.88
CA LEU A 14 11.64 -2.68 -4.68
C LEU A 14 12.35 -1.99 -5.84
N ILE A 15 11.94 -2.28 -7.08
CA ILE A 15 12.50 -1.61 -8.27
C ILE A 15 12.15 -0.13 -8.25
N TYR A 16 10.90 0.22 -7.96
CA TYR A 16 10.43 1.60 -7.92
C TYR A 16 11.17 2.41 -6.84
N LEU A 17 11.33 1.85 -5.64
CA LEU A 17 12.11 2.45 -4.56
C LEU A 17 13.60 2.57 -4.94
N GLY A 18 14.18 1.53 -5.53
CA GLY A 18 15.58 1.52 -5.96
C GLY A 18 15.87 2.58 -7.03
N VAL A 19 14.98 2.74 -8.01
CA VAL A 19 15.08 3.79 -9.04
C VAL A 19 15.00 5.18 -8.40
N ALA A 20 14.09 5.39 -7.44
CA ALA A 20 13.98 6.67 -6.74
C ALA A 20 15.25 7.01 -5.94
N ILE A 21 15.85 6.03 -5.26
CA ILE A 21 17.12 6.22 -4.54
C ILE A 21 18.27 6.55 -5.49
N ILE A 22 18.37 5.83 -6.61
CA ILE A 22 19.39 6.10 -7.64
C ILE A 22 19.22 7.51 -8.21
N TRP A 23 17.99 7.94 -8.44
CA TRP A 23 17.69 9.29 -8.93
C TRP A 23 18.19 10.37 -7.96
N ASN A 24 17.88 10.24 -6.66
CA ASN A 24 18.37 11.18 -5.65
C ASN A 24 19.90 11.26 -5.61
N LEU A 25 20.60 10.12 -5.81
CA LEU A 25 22.05 10.10 -5.87
C LEU A 25 22.61 10.87 -7.08
N PHE A 26 21.95 10.80 -8.23
CA PHE A 26 22.31 11.61 -9.40
C PHE A 26 22.10 13.11 -9.15
N ASP A 27 21.04 13.47 -8.42
CA ASP A 27 20.74 14.85 -8.04
C ASP A 27 21.61 15.34 -6.86
N HIS A 28 22.55 14.51 -6.37
CA HIS A 28 23.44 14.81 -5.24
C HIS A 28 22.68 15.10 -3.93
N GLU A 29 21.47 14.55 -3.80
CA GLU A 29 20.64 14.64 -2.62
C GLU A 29 20.80 13.41 -1.72
N ALA A 30 20.19 13.44 -0.53
CA ALA A 30 20.18 12.28 0.35
C ALA A 30 19.54 11.07 -0.37
N PRO A 31 20.11 9.85 -0.24
CA PRO A 31 19.60 8.67 -0.94
C PRO A 31 18.13 8.37 -0.61
N ILE A 32 17.73 8.65 0.64
CA ILE A 32 16.35 8.52 1.11
C ILE A 32 15.88 9.89 1.56
N GLN A 33 14.76 10.34 0.99
CA GLN A 33 14.05 11.56 1.36
C GLN A 33 12.64 11.22 1.86
N ASP A 34 11.89 12.25 2.22
CA ASP A 34 10.53 12.13 2.76
C ASP A 34 9.58 11.39 1.80
N SER A 35 9.77 11.52 0.49
CA SER A 35 8.97 10.81 -0.50
C SER A 35 9.22 9.29 -0.45
N GLN A 36 10.47 8.84 -0.31
CA GLN A 36 10.81 7.43 -0.15
C GLN A 36 10.33 6.88 1.20
N TYR A 37 10.43 7.67 2.28
CA TYR A 37 9.83 7.29 3.57
C TYR A 37 8.31 7.11 3.48
N THR A 38 7.63 8.01 2.78
CA THR A 38 6.19 7.92 2.53
C THR A 38 5.85 6.66 1.73
N MET A 39 6.61 6.34 0.67
CA MET A 39 6.43 5.12 -0.11
C MET A 39 6.58 3.85 0.74
N ILE A 40 7.60 3.79 1.59
CA ILE A 40 7.82 2.68 2.52
C ILE A 40 6.68 2.60 3.54
N GLY A 41 6.21 3.74 4.05
CA GLY A 41 5.08 3.82 4.98
C GLY A 41 3.79 3.27 4.38
N VAL A 42 3.41 3.71 3.17
CA VAL A 42 2.22 3.21 2.45
C VAL A 42 2.30 1.70 2.26
N TRP A 43 3.46 1.21 1.82
CA TRP A 43 3.65 -0.21 1.57
C TRP A 43 3.60 -1.04 2.86
N GLY A 44 4.26 -0.56 3.92
CA GLY A 44 4.25 -1.19 5.24
C GLY A 44 2.84 -1.25 5.83
N LEU A 45 2.09 -0.15 5.76
CA LEU A 45 0.69 -0.10 6.22
C LEU A 45 -0.20 -1.08 5.46
N GLY A 46 -0.14 -1.08 4.13
CA GLY A 46 -0.89 -2.04 3.30
C GLY A 46 -0.49 -3.50 3.59
N TYR A 47 0.79 -3.76 3.81
CA TYR A 47 1.28 -5.09 4.13
C TYR A 47 0.81 -5.56 5.52
N VAL A 48 0.98 -4.76 6.57
CA VAL A 48 0.55 -5.10 7.93
C VAL A 48 -0.96 -5.30 7.99
N THR A 49 -1.74 -4.43 7.35
CA THR A 49 -3.20 -4.57 7.31
C THR A 49 -3.68 -5.75 6.47
N SER A 50 -2.86 -6.31 5.59
CA SER A 50 -3.21 -7.54 4.87
C SER A 50 -3.38 -8.75 5.80
N TYR A 51 -2.78 -8.70 7.00
CA TYR A 51 -2.97 -9.69 8.05
C TYR A 51 -4.23 -9.45 8.88
N LEU A 52 -4.71 -8.22 8.92
CA LEU A 52 -5.94 -7.86 9.62
C LEU A 52 -7.12 -8.23 8.72
N LYS A 53 -7.96 -9.17 9.17
CA LYS A 53 -9.22 -9.53 8.52
C LYS A 53 -10.29 -8.44 8.74
N MET A 54 -9.96 -7.20 8.44
CA MET A 54 -10.85 -6.05 8.57
C MET A 54 -11.81 -5.98 7.37
N PRO A 55 -13.09 -5.61 7.55
CA PRO A 55 -14.00 -5.31 6.44
C PRO A 55 -13.51 -4.15 5.58
N ASP A 56 -13.80 -4.20 4.27
CA ASP A 56 -13.31 -3.18 3.33
C ASP A 56 -13.84 -1.77 3.66
N ILE A 57 -15.11 -1.64 4.05
CA ILE A 57 -15.70 -0.35 4.42
C ILE A 57 -14.96 0.28 5.61
N SER A 58 -14.68 -0.52 6.64
CA SER A 58 -13.92 -0.06 7.82
C SER A 58 -12.49 0.35 7.43
N PHE A 59 -11.85 -0.42 6.54
CA PHE A 59 -10.52 -0.07 6.02
C PHE A 59 -10.55 1.29 5.32
N TYR A 60 -11.46 1.49 4.36
CA TYR A 60 -11.55 2.75 3.62
C TYR A 60 -11.81 3.95 4.53
N ALA A 61 -12.73 3.82 5.49
CA ALA A 61 -13.04 4.92 6.42
C ALA A 61 -11.84 5.28 7.30
N ILE A 62 -11.19 4.28 7.92
CA ILE A 62 -10.04 4.51 8.82
C ILE A 62 -8.86 5.11 8.05
N TYR A 63 -8.51 4.51 6.90
CA TYR A 63 -7.35 4.95 6.13
C TYR A 63 -7.57 6.29 5.43
N PHE A 64 -8.80 6.61 5.03
CA PHE A 64 -9.13 7.94 4.53
C PHE A 64 -8.87 9.00 5.61
N VAL A 65 -9.37 8.79 6.84
CA VAL A 65 -9.13 9.73 7.94
C VAL A 65 -7.64 9.80 8.29
N LEU A 66 -6.94 8.67 8.31
CA LEU A 66 -5.50 8.64 8.56
C LEU A 66 -4.72 9.47 7.53
N TRP A 67 -5.00 9.30 6.24
CA TRP A 67 -4.34 10.07 5.18
C TRP A 67 -4.68 11.55 5.24
N MET A 68 -5.93 11.91 5.54
CA MET A 68 -6.33 13.30 5.79
C MET A 68 -5.52 13.94 6.93
N VAL A 69 -5.26 13.19 8.00
CA VAL A 69 -4.44 13.67 9.13
C VAL A 69 -2.98 13.82 8.70
N ILE A 70 -2.42 12.84 7.98
CA ILE A 70 -1.02 12.88 7.50
C ILE A 70 -0.81 14.07 6.56
N GLU A 71 -1.68 14.23 5.57
CA GLU A 71 -1.60 15.33 4.59
C GLU A 71 -1.73 16.69 5.24
N ARG A 72 -2.56 16.80 6.28
CA ARG A 72 -2.64 18.02 7.09
C ARG A 72 -1.33 18.35 7.81
N GLN A 73 -0.61 17.33 8.32
CA GLN A 73 0.66 17.54 9.02
C GLN A 73 1.79 17.93 8.06
N ILE A 74 1.81 17.35 6.87
CA ILE A 74 2.90 17.54 5.89
C ILE A 74 2.64 18.74 4.98
N GLY A 75 1.41 18.89 4.48
CA GLY A 75 1.05 19.89 3.49
C GLY A 75 0.89 21.30 4.04
N GLY A 76 0.78 21.46 5.36
CA GLY A 76 0.51 22.76 5.99
C GLY A 76 -0.90 23.28 5.70
N TYR A 77 -1.40 24.16 6.56
CA TYR A 77 -2.73 24.73 6.40
C TYR A 77 -2.63 26.10 5.73
N TYR A 78 -2.97 26.16 4.44
CA TYR A 78 -2.93 27.42 3.70
C TYR A 78 -4.34 28.00 3.51
N ASP A 79 -5.31 27.22 3.02
CA ASP A 79 -6.68 27.69 2.77
C ASP A 79 -7.74 26.57 2.83
N TRP A 80 -9.02 26.95 2.79
CA TRP A 80 -10.14 25.99 2.73
C TRP A 80 -10.09 25.07 1.50
N THR A 81 -9.50 25.54 0.39
CA THR A 81 -9.28 24.78 -0.84
C THR A 81 -8.27 23.64 -0.65
N SER A 82 -7.33 23.77 0.28
CA SER A 82 -6.37 22.70 0.62
C SER A 82 -7.07 21.45 1.12
N TRP A 83 -8.21 21.56 1.82
CA TRP A 83 -8.97 20.40 2.28
C TRP A 83 -9.55 19.56 1.14
N ILE A 84 -9.93 20.19 0.03
CA ILE A 84 -10.45 19.48 -1.13
C ILE A 84 -9.34 18.66 -1.77
N ILE A 85 -8.16 19.28 -1.92
CA ILE A 85 -6.97 18.60 -2.44
C ILE A 85 -6.59 17.44 -1.52
N PHE A 86 -6.58 17.67 -0.20
CA PHE A 86 -6.29 16.62 0.76
C PHE A 86 -7.32 15.48 0.67
N ALA A 87 -8.62 15.78 0.60
CA ALA A 87 -9.63 14.74 0.45
C ALA A 87 -9.40 13.89 -0.82
N LEU A 88 -9.02 14.51 -1.94
CA LEU A 88 -8.73 13.79 -3.18
C LEU A 88 -7.48 12.92 -3.06
N VAL A 89 -6.39 13.46 -2.52
CA VAL A 89 -5.14 12.70 -2.34
C VAL A 89 -5.34 11.59 -1.30
N ALA A 90 -6.06 11.84 -0.22
CA ALA A 90 -6.36 10.85 0.80
C ALA A 90 -7.20 9.68 0.24
N VAL A 91 -8.17 9.94 -0.64
CA VAL A 91 -8.90 8.88 -1.34
C VAL A 91 -7.95 8.04 -2.20
N LEU A 92 -7.07 8.68 -2.97
CA LEU A 92 -6.08 7.99 -3.79
C LEU A 92 -5.13 7.14 -2.94
N MET A 93 -4.57 7.70 -1.87
CA MET A 93 -3.63 7.03 -0.98
C MET A 93 -4.29 5.87 -0.25
N THR A 94 -5.55 6.03 0.17
CA THR A 94 -6.36 4.94 0.74
C THR A 94 -6.54 3.80 -0.27
N TRP A 95 -6.86 4.13 -1.52
CA TRP A 95 -7.01 3.14 -2.58
C TRP A 95 -5.70 2.40 -2.87
N ILE A 96 -4.58 3.11 -2.96
CA ILE A 96 -3.24 2.50 -3.12
C ILE A 96 -2.94 1.55 -1.95
N THR A 97 -3.19 2.00 -0.72
CA THR A 97 -2.97 1.19 0.50
C THR A 97 -3.84 -0.07 0.47
N ASN A 98 -5.09 0.04 0.01
CA ASN A 98 -5.99 -1.10 -0.11
C ASN A 98 -5.55 -2.08 -1.21
N LEU A 99 -5.03 -1.57 -2.33
CA LEU A 99 -4.51 -2.40 -3.42
C LEU A 99 -3.35 -3.28 -2.93
N ILE A 100 -2.45 -2.70 -2.14
CA ILE A 100 -1.37 -3.43 -1.46
C ILE A 100 -1.99 -4.48 -0.52
N ARG A 101 -2.89 -4.08 0.38
CA ARG A 101 -3.59 -4.96 1.33
C ARG A 101 -4.20 -6.18 0.66
N ILE A 102 -5.07 -5.98 -0.34
CA ILE A 102 -5.78 -7.07 -1.03
C ILE A 102 -4.80 -7.98 -1.77
N THR A 103 -3.77 -7.40 -2.38
CA THR A 103 -2.75 -8.17 -3.08
C THR A 103 -2.05 -9.12 -2.11
N TYR A 104 -1.62 -8.69 -0.94
CA TYR A 104 -0.97 -9.57 0.05
C TYR A 104 -1.95 -10.49 0.78
N ALA A 105 -3.17 -10.03 1.06
CA ALA A 105 -4.24 -10.83 1.68
C ALA A 105 -4.56 -12.09 0.84
N SER A 106 -4.40 -11.99 -0.48
CA SER A 106 -4.58 -13.13 -1.39
C SER A 106 -3.66 -14.33 -1.11
N ARG A 107 -2.55 -14.17 -0.36
CA ARG A 107 -1.72 -15.31 0.09
C ARG A 107 -2.41 -16.14 1.17
N TYR A 108 -3.15 -15.49 2.07
CA TYR A 108 -3.78 -16.11 3.23
C TYR A 108 -5.16 -16.67 2.92
N ASN A 109 -5.84 -16.11 1.91
CA ASN A 109 -7.16 -16.58 1.46
C ASN A 109 -7.10 -17.76 0.48
N LYS A 110 -5.91 -18.35 0.23
CA LYS A 110 -5.85 -19.58 -0.56
C LYS A 110 -6.50 -20.71 0.24
N PRO A 111 -7.50 -21.43 -0.30
CA PRO A 111 -7.99 -22.61 0.37
C PRO A 111 -6.80 -23.54 0.60
N LYS A 112 -6.60 -24.01 1.84
CA LYS A 112 -5.71 -25.15 2.10
C LYS A 112 -6.10 -26.21 1.08
N LYS A 113 -5.19 -26.58 0.16
CA LYS A 113 -5.38 -27.77 -0.66
C LYS A 113 -5.69 -28.88 0.34
N LYS A 114 -6.94 -29.33 0.39
CA LYS A 114 -7.22 -30.65 0.95
C LYS A 114 -6.36 -31.59 0.12
N ASP A 115 -5.59 -32.42 0.80
CA ASP A 115 -4.79 -33.46 0.18
C ASP A 115 -5.72 -34.36 -0.66
N GLU A 116 -5.88 -34.05 -1.95
CA GLU A 116 -6.48 -34.92 -2.99
C GLU A 116 -5.58 -36.15 -3.28
N LYS A 117 -4.88 -36.65 -2.26
CA LYS A 117 -3.99 -37.82 -2.37
C LYS A 117 -4.50 -39.04 -1.63
N ASN A 118 -5.65 -38.96 -0.94
CA ASN A 118 -6.20 -40.09 -0.16
C ASN A 118 -7.51 -40.68 -0.69
N GLU A 119 -8.04 -40.22 -1.83
CA GLU A 119 -9.24 -40.83 -2.46
C GLU A 119 -8.93 -41.79 -3.62
N SER A 120 -7.67 -41.89 -4.07
CA SER A 120 -7.29 -42.88 -5.09
C SER A 120 -6.78 -44.21 -4.51
N LEU A 121 -7.01 -44.47 -3.21
CA LEU A 121 -6.54 -45.66 -2.49
C LEU A 121 -7.65 -46.35 -1.68
N LYS A 122 -8.92 -46.13 -2.03
CA LYS A 122 -10.04 -46.91 -1.50
C LYS A 122 -10.78 -47.63 -2.62
#